data_AF-S2NMT4-F1
#
_entry.id   AF-S2NMT4-F1
#
_cell.length_a   1.000
_cell.length_b   1.000
_cell.length_c   1.000
_cell.angle_alpha   90.00
_cell.angle_beta   90.00
_cell.angle_gamma   90.00
#
_symmetry.space_group_name_H-M   'P 1'
#
loop_
_entity.id
_entity.type
_entity.pdbx_description
1 polymer ?
#
loop_
_entity_poly.entity_id
_entity_poly.type
_entity_poly.pdbx_seq_one_letter_code
_entity_poly.pdbx_strand_id
1 'polypeptide(L)'
;MNFSKQLHQIRMSHQMTQADLAEQLHVSRHTVSNWENDHNLPDLEMVTRIAKIFEVSLDTLILDDPKLNEKLIKDSKISRHQMIMAVMTTAVAMMSGMAATTLFGFFPQWLAQLIWWPYVAVLFLFCYMLSPKSVDIFADWSIWSRRLIAGGFSVLGLIFLLTGIVLIMVQGVDLQLLLITLSGFVTILMTKPIWPRSRHAR
;
A
#
# COMPACT_ATOMS: atom_id res chain seq x y z
N MET A 1 13.21 30.55 -1.76
CA MET A 1 12.56 30.71 -3.09
C MET A 1 11.55 29.58 -3.24
N ASN A 2 10.53 29.68 -4.10
CA ASN A 2 9.56 28.59 -4.30
C ASN A 2 9.88 27.87 -5.62
N PHE A 3 9.68 26.56 -5.70
CA PHE A 3 9.96 25.74 -6.88
C PHE A 3 9.41 26.37 -8.18
N SER A 4 8.18 26.88 -8.14
CA SER A 4 7.51 27.52 -9.27
C SER A 4 8.31 28.67 -9.90
N LYS A 5 8.91 29.52 -9.05
CA LYS A 5 9.73 30.65 -9.50
C LYS A 5 11.07 30.20 -10.07
N GLN A 6 11.66 29.17 -9.45
CA GLN A 6 12.92 28.59 -9.90
C GLN A 6 12.76 27.93 -11.28
N LEU A 7 11.69 27.15 -11.47
CA LEU A 7 11.35 26.54 -12.74
C LEU A 7 11.16 27.60 -13.84
N HIS A 8 10.44 28.67 -13.54
CA HIS A 8 10.25 29.77 -14.48
C HIS A 8 11.57 30.45 -14.86
N GLN A 9 12.46 30.72 -13.88
CA GLN A 9 13.76 31.33 -14.13
C GLN A 9 14.66 30.45 -15.01
N ILE A 10 14.75 29.16 -14.70
CA ILE A 10 15.53 28.19 -15.49
C ILE A 10 14.94 28.09 -16.90
N ARG A 11 13.62 27.97 -17.05
CA ARG A 11 13.00 27.91 -18.38
C ARG A 11 13.34 29.14 -19.22
N MET A 12 13.26 30.33 -18.63
CA MET A 12 13.56 31.59 -19.32
C MET A 12 15.04 31.73 -19.65
N SER A 13 15.97 31.27 -18.79
CA SER A 13 17.41 31.30 -19.09
C SER A 13 17.79 30.37 -20.25
N HIS A 14 17.01 29.30 -20.46
CA HIS A 14 17.14 28.40 -21.61
C HIS A 14 16.31 28.84 -22.84
N GLN A 15 15.70 30.03 -22.83
CA GLN A 15 14.91 30.59 -23.92
C GLN A 15 13.74 29.70 -24.39
N MET A 16 13.21 28.85 -23.50
CA MET A 16 12.10 27.96 -23.81
C MET A 16 10.76 28.62 -23.46
N THR A 17 9.73 28.41 -24.26
CA THR A 17 8.36 28.76 -23.89
C THR A 17 7.73 27.66 -23.01
N GLN A 18 6.61 27.98 -22.35
CA GLN A 18 5.85 26.96 -21.62
C GLN A 18 5.34 25.85 -22.54
N ALA A 19 5.10 26.13 -23.82
CA ALA A 19 4.68 25.14 -24.80
C ALA A 19 5.85 24.20 -25.14
N ASP A 20 7.05 24.74 -25.33
CA ASP A 20 8.24 23.95 -25.66
C ASP A 20 8.63 23.01 -24.52
N LEU A 21 8.57 23.49 -23.27
CA LEU A 21 8.80 22.64 -22.09
C LEU A 21 7.73 21.56 -21.96
N ALA A 22 6.47 21.91 -22.23
CA ALA A 22 5.36 20.97 -22.18
C ALA A 22 5.49 19.87 -23.24
N GLU A 23 5.93 20.22 -24.44
CA GLU A 23 6.19 19.29 -25.54
C GLU A 23 7.29 18.29 -25.18
N GLN A 24 8.44 18.77 -24.65
CA GLN A 24 9.54 17.90 -24.22
C GLN A 24 9.18 16.99 -23.04
N LEU A 25 8.29 17.44 -22.16
CA LEU A 25 7.81 16.65 -21.03
C LEU A 25 6.61 15.76 -21.37
N HIS A 26 6.07 15.87 -22.58
CA HIS A 26 4.83 15.20 -23.02
C HIS A 26 3.63 15.50 -22.09
N VAL A 27 3.50 16.75 -21.66
CA VAL A 27 2.38 17.23 -20.84
C VAL A 27 1.66 18.38 -21.55
N SER A 28 0.51 18.81 -21.03
CA SER A 28 -0.17 19.99 -21.55
C SER A 28 0.57 21.27 -21.16
N ARG A 29 0.52 22.31 -22.00
CA ARG A 29 1.01 23.65 -21.65
C ARG A 29 0.39 24.16 -20.34
N HIS A 30 -0.89 23.85 -20.12
CA HIS A 30 -1.61 24.20 -18.90
C HIS A 30 -0.99 23.56 -17.65
N THR A 31 -0.48 22.33 -17.76
CA THR A 31 0.24 21.65 -16.68
C THR A 31 1.50 22.43 -16.27
N VAL A 32 2.32 22.84 -17.24
CA VAL A 32 3.52 23.65 -16.98
C VAL A 32 3.15 25.01 -16.38
N SER A 33 2.11 25.66 -16.91
CA SER A 33 1.58 26.91 -16.34
C SER A 33 1.15 26.74 -14.88
N ASN A 34 0.50 25.64 -14.53
CA ASN A 34 0.09 25.36 -13.15
C ASN A 34 1.29 25.19 -12.21
N TRP A 35 2.37 24.57 -12.69
CA TRP A 35 3.61 24.43 -11.92
C TRP A 35 4.30 25.77 -11.69
N GLU A 36 4.37 26.63 -12.71
CA GLU A 36 4.99 27.96 -12.60
C GLU A 36 4.17 28.97 -11.78
N ASN A 37 2.87 28.73 -11.65
CA ASN A 37 1.95 29.59 -10.90
C ASN A 37 1.56 29.01 -9.53
N ASP A 38 2.28 28.02 -8.99
CA ASP A 38 2.06 27.43 -7.66
C ASP A 38 0.64 26.82 -7.46
N HIS A 39 -0.06 26.48 -8.55
CA HIS A 39 -1.39 25.86 -8.49
C HIS A 39 -1.31 24.35 -8.23
N ASN A 40 -0.26 23.70 -8.71
CA ASN A 40 0.04 22.30 -8.43
C ASN A 40 1.56 22.09 -8.50
N LEU A 41 2.04 21.03 -7.86
CA LEU A 41 3.44 20.61 -7.93
C LEU A 41 3.58 19.41 -8.90
N PRO A 42 4.67 19.31 -9.65
CA PRO A 42 5.01 18.09 -10.40
C PRO A 42 5.23 16.91 -9.44
N ASP A 43 5.16 15.69 -9.97
CA ASP A 43 5.56 14.47 -9.24
C ASP A 43 7.08 14.24 -9.35
N LEU A 44 7.57 13.22 -8.66
CA LEU A 44 9.00 12.87 -8.67
C LEU A 44 9.55 12.63 -10.06
N GLU A 45 8.80 11.96 -10.93
CA GLU A 45 9.25 11.67 -12.28
C GLU A 45 9.41 12.97 -13.09
N MET A 46 8.41 13.84 -13.08
CA MET A 46 8.46 15.12 -13.78
C MET A 46 9.59 16.02 -13.26
N VAL A 47 9.80 16.08 -11.94
CA VAL A 47 10.93 16.85 -11.36
C VAL A 47 12.28 16.32 -11.87
N THR A 48 12.46 14.99 -11.92
CA THR A 48 13.71 14.42 -12.46
C THR A 48 13.88 14.66 -13.96
N ARG A 49 12.80 14.64 -14.74
CA ARG A 49 12.85 14.95 -16.18
C ARG A 49 13.18 16.41 -16.42
N ILE A 50 12.58 17.33 -15.67
CA ILE A 50 12.90 18.77 -15.72
C ILE A 50 14.38 19.00 -15.43
N ALA A 51 14.91 18.40 -14.35
CA ALA A 51 16.33 18.51 -14.00
C ALA A 51 17.25 18.03 -15.14
N LYS A 52 16.88 16.94 -15.82
CA LYS A 52 17.62 16.41 -16.98
C LYS A 52 17.54 17.31 -18.21
N ILE A 53 16.36 17.83 -18.54
CA ILE A 53 16.15 18.72 -19.71
C ILE A 53 17.01 19.97 -19.59
N PHE A 54 17.06 20.55 -18.39
CA PHE A 54 17.82 21.77 -18.14
C PHE A 54 19.26 21.51 -17.67
N GLU A 55 19.68 20.25 -17.56
CA GLU A 55 21.00 19.84 -17.06
C GLU A 55 21.38 20.47 -15.71
N VAL A 56 20.39 20.64 -14.82
CA VAL A 56 20.57 21.21 -13.48
C VAL A 56 20.51 20.13 -12.41
N SER A 57 21.16 20.36 -11.27
CA SER A 57 21.00 19.47 -10.11
C SER A 57 19.58 19.56 -9.53
N LEU A 58 19.09 18.47 -8.96
CA LEU A 58 17.80 18.45 -8.25
C LEU A 58 17.78 19.47 -7.10
N ASP A 59 18.90 19.63 -6.40
CA ASP A 59 19.03 20.61 -5.31
C ASP A 59 18.86 22.04 -5.82
N THR A 60 19.42 22.34 -7.00
CA THR A 60 19.24 23.64 -7.69
C THR A 60 17.80 23.87 -8.13
N LEU A 61 17.08 22.81 -8.51
CA LEU A 61 15.70 22.89 -8.98
C LEU A 61 14.68 23.00 -7.83
N ILE A 62 14.91 22.30 -6.72
CA ILE A 62 13.97 22.17 -5.59
C ILE A 62 14.21 23.23 -4.50
N LEU A 63 15.45 23.76 -4.41
CA LEU A 63 15.92 24.90 -3.61
C LEU A 63 15.01 25.34 -2.44
N ASP A 64 15.16 24.64 -1.31
CA ASP A 64 14.47 24.92 -0.03
C ASP A 64 12.94 25.05 -0.11
N ASP A 65 12.27 24.35 -1.02
CA ASP A 65 10.82 24.18 -0.98
C ASP A 65 10.43 22.99 -0.08
N PRO A 66 9.98 23.22 1.17
CA PRO A 66 9.61 22.14 2.07
C PRO A 66 8.39 21.36 1.58
N LYS A 67 7.47 21.99 0.84
CA LYS A 67 6.25 21.34 0.36
C LYS A 67 6.58 20.34 -0.75
N LEU A 68 7.43 20.75 -1.70
CA LEU A 68 7.89 19.84 -2.75
C LEU A 68 8.74 18.72 -2.16
N ASN A 69 9.67 19.03 -1.25
CA ASN A 69 10.49 17.99 -0.59
C ASN A 69 9.64 16.95 0.14
N GLU A 70 8.64 17.37 0.92
CA GLU A 70 7.72 16.44 1.60
C GLU A 70 6.96 15.58 0.58
N LYS A 71 6.46 16.19 -0.50
CA LYS A 71 5.75 15.49 -1.57
C LYS A 71 6.65 14.44 -2.24
N LEU A 72 7.88 14.79 -2.60
CA LEU A 72 8.83 13.87 -3.26
C LEU A 72 9.25 12.70 -2.35
N ILE A 73 9.45 12.97 -1.05
CA ILE A 73 9.71 11.92 -0.05
C ILE A 73 8.50 11.00 0.09
N LYS A 74 7.28 11.55 0.03
CA LYS A 74 6.05 10.76 0.08
C LYS A 74 5.89 9.91 -1.19
N ASP A 75 6.07 10.49 -2.37
CA ASP A 75 5.94 9.81 -3.67
C ASP A 75 6.96 8.66 -3.80
N SER A 76 8.21 8.85 -3.35
CA SER A 76 9.23 7.80 -3.33
C SER A 76 8.92 6.66 -2.35
N LYS A 77 8.30 6.95 -1.20
CA LYS A 77 7.84 5.92 -0.25
C LYS A 77 6.63 5.15 -0.78
N ILE A 78 5.69 5.84 -1.44
CA ILE A 78 4.49 5.22 -2.01
C ILE A 78 4.88 4.24 -3.13
N SER A 79 5.76 4.61 -4.05
CA SER A 79 6.18 3.74 -5.17
C SER A 79 6.88 2.47 -4.67
N ARG A 80 7.77 2.60 -3.68
CA ARG A 80 8.41 1.45 -3.03
C ARG A 80 7.40 0.55 -2.32
N HIS A 81 6.42 1.14 -1.63
CA HIS A 81 5.37 0.38 -0.98
C HIS A 81 4.52 -0.37 -2.02
N GLN A 82 4.07 0.28 -3.09
CA GLN A 82 3.30 -0.36 -4.16
C GLN A 82 4.04 -1.54 -4.79
N MET A 83 5.35 -1.40 -5.04
CA MET A 83 6.17 -2.49 -5.55
C MET A 83 6.24 -3.67 -4.58
N ILE A 84 6.47 -3.41 -3.29
CA ILE A 84 6.52 -4.48 -2.29
C ILE A 84 5.14 -5.15 -2.14
N MET A 85 4.06 -4.38 -2.16
CA MET A 85 2.70 -4.92 -2.09
C MET A 85 2.40 -5.81 -3.30
N ALA A 86 2.78 -5.38 -4.51
CA ALA A 86 2.63 -6.18 -5.73
C ALA A 86 3.36 -7.53 -5.63
N VAL A 87 4.63 -7.52 -5.19
CA VAL A 87 5.43 -8.75 -4.99
C VAL A 87 4.82 -9.67 -3.93
N MET A 88 4.30 -9.12 -2.84
CA MET A 88 3.69 -9.93 -1.80
C MET A 88 2.32 -10.47 -2.22
N THR A 89 1.51 -9.72 -2.98
CA THR A 89 0.26 -10.23 -3.55
C THR A 89 0.50 -11.39 -4.51
N THR A 90 1.52 -11.30 -5.38
CA THR A 90 1.85 -12.39 -6.31
C THR A 90 2.38 -13.61 -5.55
N ALA A 91 3.19 -13.42 -4.51
CA ALA A 91 3.65 -14.50 -3.64
C ALA A 91 2.47 -15.21 -2.95
N VAL A 92 1.52 -14.47 -2.37
CA VAL A 92 0.32 -15.05 -1.73
C VAL A 92 -0.53 -15.81 -2.75
N ALA A 93 -0.73 -15.26 -3.96
CA ALA A 93 -1.49 -15.95 -5.01
C ALA A 93 -0.82 -17.27 -5.44
N MET A 94 0.50 -17.27 -5.66
CA MET A 94 1.25 -18.49 -5.97
C MET A 94 1.15 -19.54 -4.86
N MET A 95 1.30 -19.12 -3.60
CA MET A 95 1.22 -20.03 -2.47
C MET A 95 -0.21 -20.54 -2.22
N SER A 96 -1.24 -19.75 -2.52
CA SER A 96 -2.64 -20.21 -2.45
C SER A 96 -2.92 -21.34 -3.44
N GLY A 97 -2.32 -21.29 -4.63
CA GLY A 97 -2.36 -22.39 -5.61
C GLY A 97 -1.67 -23.65 -5.11
N MET A 98 -0.50 -23.51 -4.47
CA MET A 98 0.24 -24.62 -3.87
C MET A 98 -0.45 -25.21 -2.63
N ALA A 99 -1.15 -24.40 -1.84
CA ALA A 99 -1.99 -24.88 -0.75
C ALA A 99 -3.22 -25.64 -1.27
N ALA A 100 -3.84 -25.18 -2.37
CA ALA A 100 -4.98 -25.84 -2.98
C ALA A 100 -4.65 -27.25 -3.48
N THR A 101 -3.46 -27.50 -4.02
CA THR A 101 -3.05 -28.86 -4.47
C THR A 101 -2.95 -29.85 -3.31
N THR A 102 -2.72 -29.39 -2.07
CA THR A 102 -2.73 -30.27 -0.88
C THR A 102 -4.13 -30.76 -0.50
N LEU A 103 -5.19 -30.05 -0.89
CA LEU A 103 -6.58 -30.45 -0.63
C LEU A 103 -7.04 -31.63 -1.50
N PHE A 104 -6.40 -31.84 -2.66
CA PHE A 104 -6.72 -32.93 -3.58
C PHE A 104 -6.02 -34.26 -3.24
N GLY A 105 -5.28 -34.32 -2.12
CA GLY A 105 -4.64 -35.56 -1.65
C GLY A 105 -3.39 -35.98 -2.42
N PHE A 106 -2.78 -35.08 -3.19
CA PHE A 106 -1.54 -35.37 -3.94
C PHE A 106 -0.31 -35.61 -3.06
N PHE A 107 -0.34 -35.16 -1.79
CA PHE A 107 0.80 -35.21 -0.89
C PHE A 107 0.45 -35.92 0.43
N PRO A 108 1.41 -36.65 1.03
CA PRO A 108 1.21 -37.20 2.37
C PRO A 108 1.05 -36.07 3.40
N GLN A 109 0.20 -36.31 4.42
CA GLN A 109 -0.26 -35.31 5.39
C GLN A 109 0.88 -34.49 6.03
N TRP A 110 1.98 -35.15 6.39
CA TRP A 110 3.14 -34.51 7.02
C TRP A 110 3.82 -33.48 6.10
N LEU A 111 3.87 -33.74 4.79
CA LEU A 111 4.47 -32.85 3.80
C LEU A 111 3.57 -31.65 3.53
N ALA A 112 2.25 -31.86 3.50
CA ALA A 112 1.28 -30.77 3.42
C ALA A 112 1.45 -29.81 4.62
N GLN A 113 1.57 -30.34 5.85
CA GLN A 113 1.76 -29.53 7.04
C GLN A 113 3.02 -28.64 6.97
N LEU A 114 4.12 -29.13 6.40
CA LEU A 114 5.34 -28.32 6.20
C LEU A 114 5.14 -27.15 5.22
N ILE A 115 4.22 -27.27 4.25
CA ILE A 115 3.90 -26.22 3.26
C ILE A 115 2.99 -25.14 3.86
N TRP A 116 2.06 -25.54 4.74
CA TRP A 116 1.09 -24.62 5.36
C TRP A 116 1.73 -23.61 6.32
N TRP A 117 2.79 -23.98 7.04
CA TRP A 117 3.46 -23.07 7.99
C TRP A 117 4.12 -21.84 7.33
N PRO A 118 4.95 -21.98 6.28
CA PRO A 118 5.44 -20.86 5.48
C PRO A 118 4.31 -20.02 4.89
N TYR A 119 3.23 -20.65 4.45
CA TYR A 119 2.08 -19.94 3.88
C TYR A 119 1.41 -19.01 4.89
N VAL A 120 1.16 -19.51 6.11
CA VAL A 120 0.63 -18.71 7.21
C VAL A 120 1.58 -17.57 7.59
N ALA A 121 2.89 -17.82 7.62
CA ALA A 121 3.90 -16.80 7.89
C ALA A 121 3.91 -15.68 6.83
N VAL A 122 3.83 -16.04 5.54
CA VAL A 122 3.76 -15.07 4.43
C VAL A 122 2.47 -14.27 4.45
N LEU A 123 1.32 -14.92 4.72
CA LEU A 123 0.05 -14.23 4.91
C LEU A 123 0.09 -13.25 6.09
N PHE A 124 0.72 -13.63 7.21
CA PHE A 124 0.86 -12.76 8.36
C PHE A 124 1.76 -11.54 8.06
N LEU A 125 2.88 -11.75 7.37
CA LEU A 125 3.74 -10.67 6.88
C LEU A 125 3.00 -9.77 5.89
N PHE A 126 2.22 -10.34 4.98
CA PHE A 126 1.41 -9.59 4.04
C PHE A 126 0.34 -8.74 4.74
N CYS A 127 -0.37 -9.29 5.73
CA CYS A 127 -1.30 -8.53 6.57
C CYS A 127 -0.60 -7.42 7.37
N TYR A 128 0.60 -7.69 7.90
CA TYR A 128 1.40 -6.66 8.59
C TYR A 128 1.87 -5.55 7.65
N MET A 129 2.18 -5.86 6.38
CA MET A 129 2.53 -4.85 5.38
C MET A 129 1.31 -4.08 4.84
N LEU A 130 0.15 -4.74 4.76
CA LEU A 130 -1.14 -4.09 4.56
C LEU A 130 -1.51 -3.15 5.72
N SER A 131 -0.99 -3.39 6.92
CA SER A 131 -1.19 -2.49 8.06
C SER A 131 -0.57 -1.13 7.75
N PRO A 132 -1.39 -0.10 7.55
CA PRO A 132 -0.89 1.19 7.10
C PRO A 132 0.02 1.81 8.16
N LYS A 133 1.31 1.97 7.86
CA LYS A 133 2.25 2.65 8.77
C LYS A 133 2.18 4.18 8.75
N SER A 134 1.41 4.80 7.84
CA SER A 134 1.26 6.28 7.82
C SER A 134 0.15 6.83 6.92
N VAL A 135 -0.53 6.00 6.13
CA VAL A 135 -1.64 6.42 5.26
C VAL A 135 -2.78 5.52 5.62
N ASP A 136 -3.80 5.99 6.34
CA ASP A 136 -5.03 5.22 6.55
C ASP A 136 -5.57 4.89 5.14
N ILE A 137 -5.30 3.69 4.62
CA ILE A 137 -5.63 3.28 3.23
C ILE A 137 -7.16 3.35 3.04
N PHE A 138 -7.88 3.28 4.15
CA PHE A 138 -9.32 3.42 4.21
C PHE A 138 -9.78 4.85 4.49
N ALA A 139 -8.89 5.85 4.58
CA ALA A 139 -9.21 7.26 4.87
C ALA A 139 -10.41 7.75 4.03
N ASP A 140 -10.35 7.53 2.73
CA ASP A 140 -11.36 7.96 1.76
C ASP A 140 -12.55 7.00 1.66
N TRP A 141 -12.49 5.84 2.32
CA TRP A 141 -13.56 4.86 2.30
C TRP A 141 -14.70 5.26 3.20
N SER A 142 -15.90 5.11 2.66
CA SER A 142 -17.14 5.35 3.39
C SER A 142 -17.21 4.48 4.67
N ILE A 143 -17.88 5.02 5.70
CA ILE A 143 -18.10 4.30 6.97
C ILE A 143 -18.78 2.94 6.71
N TRP A 144 -19.64 2.86 5.69
CA TRP A 144 -20.31 1.63 5.27
C TRP A 144 -19.34 0.59 4.72
N SER A 145 -18.41 0.99 3.85
CA SER A 145 -17.39 0.10 3.28
C SER A 145 -16.46 -0.46 4.38
N ARG A 146 -16.06 0.38 5.33
CA ARG A 146 -15.24 -0.05 6.49
C ARG A 146 -16.00 -1.06 7.37
N ARG A 147 -17.29 -0.81 7.63
CA ARG A 147 -18.16 -1.73 8.39
C ARG A 147 -18.38 -3.06 7.69
N LEU A 148 -18.54 -3.05 6.37
CA LEU A 148 -18.73 -4.26 5.57
C LEU A 148 -17.49 -5.15 5.59
N ILE A 149 -16.30 -4.57 5.40
CA ILE A 149 -15.02 -5.29 5.53
C ILE A 149 -14.84 -5.86 6.94
N ALA A 150 -15.03 -5.04 7.97
CA ALA A 150 -14.88 -5.48 9.35
C ALA A 150 -15.85 -6.63 9.67
N GLY A 151 -17.12 -6.49 9.27
CA GLY A 151 -18.12 -7.56 9.41
C GLY A 151 -17.72 -8.84 8.67
N GLY A 152 -17.19 -8.71 7.45
CA GLY A 152 -16.66 -9.84 6.68
C GLY A 152 -15.56 -10.60 7.42
N PHE A 153 -14.54 -9.90 7.93
CA PHE A 153 -13.47 -10.52 8.71
C PHE A 153 -13.97 -11.13 10.04
N SER A 154 -14.95 -10.49 10.71
CA SER A 154 -15.55 -11.06 11.93
C SER A 154 -16.32 -12.36 11.63
N VAL A 155 -17.07 -12.42 10.53
CA VAL A 155 -17.78 -13.64 10.10
C VAL A 155 -16.79 -14.74 9.75
N LEU A 156 -15.73 -14.41 9.02
CA LEU A 156 -14.68 -15.35 8.63
C LEU A 156 -13.95 -15.90 9.86
N GLY A 157 -13.63 -15.05 10.84
CA GLY A 157 -13.05 -15.46 12.12
C GLY A 157 -13.99 -16.36 12.94
N LEU A 158 -15.30 -16.09 12.93
CA LEU A 158 -16.30 -16.94 13.58
C LEU A 158 -16.38 -18.33 12.92
N ILE A 159 -16.34 -18.39 11.59
CA ILE A 159 -16.31 -19.66 10.85
C ILE A 159 -15.07 -20.47 11.23
N PHE A 160 -13.88 -19.85 11.29
CA PHE A 160 -12.66 -20.54 11.71
C PHE A 160 -12.75 -21.07 13.15
N LEU A 161 -13.31 -20.27 14.06
CA LEU A 161 -13.47 -20.65 15.46
C LEU A 161 -14.45 -21.83 15.60
N LEU A 162 -15.59 -21.79 14.92
CA LEU A 162 -16.57 -22.88 14.92
C LEU A 162 -16.01 -24.16 14.28
N THR A 163 -15.35 -24.03 13.13
CA THR A 163 -14.70 -25.16 12.45
C THR A 163 -13.64 -25.80 13.36
N GLY A 164 -12.83 -24.99 14.04
CA GLY A 164 -11.85 -25.48 15.01
C GLY A 164 -12.47 -26.23 16.18
N ILE A 165 -13.56 -25.71 16.78
CA ILE A 165 -14.29 -26.40 17.86
C ILE A 165 -14.87 -27.74 17.40
N VAL A 166 -15.51 -27.77 16.22
CA VAL A 166 -16.10 -29.00 15.67
C VAL A 166 -15.03 -30.05 15.42
N LEU A 167 -13.89 -29.66 14.86
CA LEU A 167 -12.78 -30.58 14.66
C LEU A 167 -12.24 -31.12 16.00
N ILE A 168 -12.23 -30.31 17.09
CA ILE A 168 -11.69 -30.73 18.39
C ILE A 168 -12.59 -31.81 18.98
N MET A 169 -13.90 -31.64 18.81
CA MET A 169 -14.90 -32.61 19.24
C MET A 169 -14.81 -33.94 18.48
N VAL A 170 -14.43 -33.92 17.20
CA VAL A 170 -14.39 -35.13 16.34
C VAL A 170 -13.06 -35.86 16.43
N GLN A 171 -11.94 -35.15 16.51
CA GLN A 171 -10.59 -35.73 16.40
C GLN A 171 -9.79 -35.69 17.71
N GLY A 172 -10.34 -35.08 18.77
CA GLY A 172 -9.62 -34.83 20.02
C GLY A 172 -8.79 -33.54 19.97
N VAL A 173 -8.07 -33.26 21.06
CA VAL A 173 -7.26 -32.04 21.18
C VAL A 173 -5.90 -32.24 20.51
N ASP A 174 -5.70 -31.59 19.37
CA ASP A 174 -4.41 -31.43 18.70
C ASP A 174 -3.95 -29.97 18.80
N LEU A 175 -2.64 -29.76 18.95
CA LEU A 175 -1.98 -28.45 18.92
C LEU A 175 -2.36 -27.65 17.66
N GLN A 176 -2.51 -28.30 16.50
CA GLN A 176 -2.93 -27.63 15.26
C GLN A 176 -4.34 -27.02 15.38
N LEU A 177 -5.26 -27.74 16.01
CA LEU A 177 -6.62 -27.29 16.23
C LEU A 177 -6.72 -26.15 17.25
N LEU A 178 -5.89 -26.21 18.27
CA LEU A 178 -5.75 -25.16 19.27
C LEU A 178 -5.22 -23.87 18.63
N LEU A 179 -4.31 -23.97 17.66
CA LEU A 179 -3.80 -22.81 16.91
C LEU A 179 -4.82 -22.21 15.94
N ILE A 180 -5.67 -23.02 15.29
CA ILE A 180 -6.75 -22.54 14.41
C ILE A 180 -7.81 -21.78 15.21
N THR A 181 -8.19 -22.30 16.39
CA THR A 181 -9.16 -21.61 17.26
C THR A 181 -8.59 -20.29 17.80
N LEU A 182 -7.30 -20.27 18.15
CA LEU A 182 -6.61 -19.08 18.66
C LEU A 182 -6.43 -18.02 17.55
N SER A 183 -6.14 -18.41 16.31
CA SER A 183 -6.06 -17.48 15.17
C SER A 183 -7.42 -16.88 14.79
N GLY A 184 -8.50 -17.66 14.85
CA GLY A 184 -9.87 -17.18 14.69
C GLY A 184 -10.24 -16.12 15.74
N PHE A 185 -9.87 -16.36 17.00
CA PHE A 185 -10.06 -15.41 18.09
C PHE A 185 -9.25 -14.11 17.89
N VAL A 186 -7.97 -14.21 17.52
CA VAL A 186 -7.11 -13.04 17.23
C VAL A 186 -7.67 -12.21 16.06
N THR A 187 -8.19 -12.87 15.03
CA THR A 187 -8.81 -12.20 13.87
C THR A 187 -10.02 -11.37 14.29
N ILE A 188 -10.89 -11.91 15.16
CA ILE A 188 -12.02 -11.17 15.72
C ILE A 188 -11.51 -9.96 16.54
N LEU A 189 -10.44 -10.13 17.32
CA LEU A 189 -9.89 -9.06 18.15
C LEU A 189 -9.28 -7.92 17.31
N MET A 190 -8.62 -8.28 16.21
CA MET A 190 -8.03 -7.36 15.22
C MET A 190 -9.07 -6.60 14.38
N THR A 191 -10.35 -6.98 14.41
CA THR A 191 -11.42 -6.16 13.79
C THR A 191 -11.84 -4.95 14.66
N LYS A 192 -11.64 -5.00 15.98
CA LYS A 192 -11.94 -3.89 16.91
C LYS A 192 -11.17 -2.57 16.69
N PRO A 193 -9.89 -2.52 16.26
CA PRO A 193 -9.18 -1.26 16.05
C PRO A 193 -9.66 -0.42 14.86
N ILE A 194 -10.61 -0.89 14.04
CA ILE A 194 -11.14 -0.15 12.87
C ILE A 194 -12.21 0.89 13.27
N TRP A 195 -12.63 0.92 14.55
CA TRP A 195 -13.65 1.87 15.00
C TRP A 195 -13.10 3.31 15.02
N PRO A 196 -13.77 4.26 14.36
CA PRO A 196 -13.36 5.66 14.41
C PRO A 196 -13.48 6.14 15.86
N ARG A 197 -12.37 6.51 16.48
CA ARG A 197 -12.42 7.40 17.64
C ARG A 197 -13.11 8.67 17.15
N SER A 198 -14.27 8.98 17.72
CA SER A 198 -15.00 10.21 17.43
C SER A 198 -14.01 11.36 17.58
N ARG A 199 -13.61 12.00 16.47
CA ARG A 199 -13.05 13.34 16.56
C ARG A 199 -14.21 14.19 17.08
N HIS A 200 -14.20 14.49 18.37
CA HIS A 200 -15.04 15.55 18.89
C HIS A 200 -14.69 16.80 18.11
N ALA A 201 -15.68 17.34 17.41
CA ALA A 201 -15.61 18.62 16.75
C ALA A 201 -15.16 19.67 17.77
N ARG A 202 -14.07 20.36 17.46
CA ARG A 202 -13.75 21.69 17.95
C ARG A 202 -13.29 22.50 16.75
#